data_AF-A0A542PVT4-F1
#
_entry.id   AF-A0A542PVT4-F1
#
_cell.length_a   1.000
_cell.length_b   1.000
_cell.length_c   1.000
_cell.angle_alpha   90.00
_cell.angle_beta   90.00
_cell.angle_gamma   90.00
#
_symmetry.space_group_name_H-M   'P 1'
#
loop_
_entity.id
_entity.type
_entity.pdbx_description
1 polymer ?
#
loop_
_entity_poly.entity_id
_entity_poly.type
_entity_poly.pdbx_seq_one_letter_code
_entity_poly.pdbx_strand_id
1 'polypeptide(L)'
;MYDHDFDMDENYGFNTQLNEMIDQEVEKRLEAKVNGYHATLEREKRVVQVQHDQQKKIREIEQQLKDAEKTFFKQGADQTKRELMGGFKPGDKVWFAKEDWTISICDTCQGKGSLEVMSVALPEPLTVTCPNCRGSRSKKENTFISEQGTICEIKIHMRAQGRCFESTFYIEPVGFRSNIDPWKRNHTEIFHTEEECQRYVNDILNPPVPPENVK
;
A
#
# COMPACT_ATOMS: atom_id res chain seq x y z
N MET A 1 -104.93 13.70 -60.40
CA MET A 1 -104.27 14.06 -59.14
C MET A 1 -104.44 12.87 -58.22
N TYR A 2 -103.41 12.03 -58.15
CA TYR A 2 -103.36 10.96 -57.16
C TYR A 2 -102.50 11.50 -56.03
N ASP A 3 -103.15 11.99 -54.98
CA ASP A 3 -102.52 12.29 -53.71
C ASP A 3 -102.18 10.93 -53.08
N HIS A 4 -100.94 10.49 -53.30
CA HIS A 4 -100.34 9.41 -52.53
C HIS A 4 -99.96 10.02 -51.17
N ASP A 5 -100.91 10.02 -50.25
CA ASP A 5 -100.63 10.15 -48.84
C ASP A 5 -99.70 9.00 -48.45
N PHE A 6 -98.41 9.30 -48.36
CA PHE A 6 -97.44 8.44 -47.70
C PHE A 6 -97.83 8.44 -46.22
N ASP A 7 -98.57 7.40 -45.81
CA ASP A 7 -98.75 7.05 -44.40
C ASP A 7 -97.36 6.90 -43.80
N MET A 8 -96.91 7.96 -43.11
CA MET A 8 -95.71 7.96 -42.30
C MET A 8 -95.90 6.88 -41.24
N ASP A 9 -95.12 5.81 -41.34
CA ASP A 9 -95.11 4.70 -40.40
C ASP A 9 -95.05 5.24 -38.97
N GLU A 10 -96.09 5.00 -38.17
CA GLU A 10 -96.18 5.48 -36.79
C GLU A 10 -95.01 4.98 -35.92
N ASN A 11 -94.30 3.94 -36.36
CA ASN A 11 -93.07 3.45 -35.73
C ASN A 11 -91.81 4.28 -36.03
N TYR A 12 -91.84 5.23 -36.97
CA TYR A 12 -90.65 5.98 -37.37
C TYR A 12 -90.07 6.78 -36.19
N GLY A 13 -90.91 7.48 -35.43
CA GLY A 13 -90.47 8.28 -34.28
C GLY A 13 -89.90 7.45 -33.12
N PHE A 14 -90.46 6.26 -32.87
CA PHE A 14 -89.95 5.34 -31.85
C PHE A 14 -88.57 4.78 -32.24
N ASN A 15 -88.39 4.39 -33.51
CA ASN A 15 -87.11 3.91 -34.02
C ASN A 15 -86.02 4.99 -33.98
N THR A 16 -86.36 6.25 -34.25
CA THR A 16 -85.40 7.36 -34.14
C THR A 16 -84.92 7.56 -32.70
N GLN A 17 -85.83 7.60 -31.72
CA GLN A 17 -85.45 7.75 -30.30
C GLN A 17 -84.63 6.57 -29.77
N LEU A 18 -84.97 5.34 -30.17
CA LEU A 18 -84.23 4.16 -29.76
C LEU A 18 -82.79 4.19 -30.30
N ASN A 19 -82.60 4.58 -31.55
CA ASN A 19 -81.27 4.72 -32.15
C ASN A 19 -80.45 5.81 -31.44
N GLU A 20 -81.04 6.96 -31.13
CA GLU A 20 -80.36 8.02 -30.38
C GLU A 20 -79.88 7.56 -29.00
N MET A 21 -80.68 6.78 -28.26
CA MET A 21 -80.25 6.22 -26.98
C MET A 21 -79.13 5.19 -27.13
N ILE A 22 -79.19 4.36 -28.18
CA ILE A 22 -78.14 3.39 -28.48
C ILE A 22 -76.83 4.12 -28.79
N ASP A 23 -76.89 5.15 -29.63
CA ASP A 23 -75.73 5.95 -30.01
C ASP A 23 -75.10 6.63 -28.78
N GLN A 24 -75.91 7.22 -27.89
CA GLN A 24 -75.42 7.82 -26.64
C GLN A 24 -74.73 6.82 -25.72
N GLU A 25 -75.28 5.62 -25.54
CA GLU A 25 -74.67 4.58 -24.71
C GLU A 25 -73.40 4.02 -25.35
N VAL A 26 -73.37 3.88 -26.67
CA VAL A 26 -72.16 3.48 -27.42
C VAL A 26 -71.06 4.53 -27.29
N GLU A 27 -71.38 5.80 -27.50
CA GLU A 27 -70.44 6.93 -27.34
C GLU A 27 -69.87 6.97 -25.93
N LYS A 28 -70.73 6.86 -24.90
CA LYS A 28 -70.30 6.83 -23.49
C LYS A 28 -69.35 5.68 -23.20
N ARG A 29 -69.63 4.47 -23.72
CA ARG A 29 -68.74 3.30 -23.54
C ARG A 29 -67.44 3.45 -24.31
N LEU A 30 -67.48 4.02 -25.51
CA LEU A 30 -66.29 4.30 -26.31
C LEU A 30 -65.41 5.32 -25.60
N GLU A 31 -65.98 6.42 -25.11
CA GLU A 31 -65.26 7.46 -24.39
C GLU A 31 -64.60 6.89 -23.11
N ALA A 32 -65.33 6.06 -22.34
CA ALA A 32 -64.77 5.39 -21.17
C ALA A 32 -63.58 4.49 -21.52
N LYS A 33 -63.65 3.74 -22.64
CA LYS A 33 -62.54 2.91 -23.12
C LYS A 33 -61.36 3.76 -23.58
N VAL A 34 -61.60 4.80 -24.38
CA VAL A 34 -60.56 5.71 -24.88
C VAL A 34 -59.83 6.39 -23.72
N ASN A 35 -60.57 6.88 -22.72
CA ASN A 35 -60.00 7.46 -21.51
C ASN A 35 -59.18 6.44 -20.71
N GLY A 36 -59.66 5.19 -20.61
CA GLY A 36 -58.91 4.09 -20.00
C GLY A 36 -57.59 3.79 -20.72
N TYR A 37 -57.59 3.78 -22.06
CA TYR A 37 -56.38 3.60 -22.86
C TYR A 37 -55.39 4.75 -22.65
N HIS A 38 -55.83 6.00 -22.68
CA HIS A 38 -54.95 7.14 -22.42
C HIS A 38 -54.36 7.11 -21.01
N ALA A 39 -55.16 6.79 -19.99
CA ALA A 39 -54.66 6.65 -18.63
C ALA A 39 -53.62 5.54 -18.49
N THR A 40 -53.79 4.43 -19.21
CA THR A 40 -52.83 3.32 -19.23
C THR A 40 -51.53 3.72 -19.94
N LEU A 41 -51.65 4.37 -21.09
CA LEU A 41 -50.50 4.88 -21.87
C LEU A 41 -49.66 5.87 -21.06
N GLU A 42 -50.30 6.78 -20.31
CA GLU A 42 -49.59 7.73 -19.45
C GLU A 42 -48.89 7.04 -18.26
N ARG A 43 -49.47 5.96 -17.71
CA ARG A 43 -48.79 5.14 -16.70
C ARG A 43 -47.57 4.44 -17.28
N GLU A 44 -47.68 3.85 -18.47
CA GLU A 44 -46.55 3.18 -19.12
C GLU A 44 -45.40 4.15 -19.40
N LYS A 45 -45.69 5.35 -19.92
CA LYS A 45 -44.66 6.39 -20.13
C LYS A 45 -43.92 6.73 -18.83
N ARG A 46 -44.64 6.86 -17.71
CA ARG A 46 -44.02 7.12 -16.40
C ARG A 46 -43.15 5.96 -15.94
N VAL A 47 -43.60 4.72 -16.12
CA VAL A 47 -42.82 3.53 -15.77
C VAL A 47 -41.54 3.45 -16.59
N VAL A 48 -41.62 3.66 -17.91
CA VAL A 48 -40.45 3.67 -18.81
C VAL A 48 -39.46 4.76 -18.40
N GLN A 49 -39.94 5.96 -18.07
CA GLN A 49 -39.09 7.06 -17.61
C GLN A 49 -38.37 6.69 -16.30
N VAL A 50 -39.10 6.15 -15.32
CA VAL A 50 -38.53 5.71 -14.04
C VAL A 50 -37.49 4.60 -14.26
N GLN A 51 -37.76 3.64 -15.14
CA GLN A 51 -36.84 2.55 -15.45
C GLN A 51 -35.55 3.08 -16.10
N HIS A 52 -35.66 4.04 -17.01
CA HIS A 52 -34.50 4.69 -17.62
C HIS A 52 -33.66 5.43 -16.57
N ASP A 53 -34.30 6.19 -15.67
CA ASP A 53 -33.61 6.92 -14.62
C ASP A 53 -32.93 5.97 -13.61
N GLN A 54 -33.57 4.84 -13.29
CA GLN A 54 -32.96 3.79 -12.47
C GLN A 54 -31.75 3.16 -13.14
N GLN A 55 -31.82 2.84 -14.44
CA GLN A 55 -30.69 2.30 -15.19
C GLN A 55 -29.50 3.27 -15.23
N LYS A 56 -29.76 4.57 -15.37
CA LYS A 56 -28.72 5.59 -15.29
C LYS A 56 -28.02 5.59 -13.93
N LYS A 57 -28.79 5.56 -12.83
CA LYS A 57 -28.23 5.49 -11.46
C LYS A 57 -27.42 4.22 -11.21
N ILE A 58 -27.87 3.08 -11.72
CA ILE A 58 -27.13 1.81 -11.61
C ILE A 58 -25.75 1.95 -12.25
N ARG A 59 -25.67 2.48 -13.47
CA ARG A 59 -24.38 2.69 -14.17
C ARG A 59 -23.46 3.65 -13.43
N GLU A 60 -24.01 4.72 -12.85
CA GLU A 60 -23.24 5.68 -12.05
C GLU A 60 -22.63 5.00 -10.80
N ILE A 61 -23.41 4.18 -10.09
CA ILE A 61 -22.94 3.42 -8.91
C ILE A 61 -21.88 2.39 -9.30
N GLU A 62 -22.09 1.64 -10.39
CA GLU A 62 -21.12 0.65 -10.88
C GLU A 62 -19.76 1.31 -11.22
N GLN A 63 -19.80 2.50 -11.83
CA GLN A 63 -18.58 3.25 -12.12
C GLN A 63 -17.87 3.71 -10.85
N GLN A 64 -18.61 4.23 -9.87
CA GLN A 64 -18.07 4.63 -8.56
C GLN A 64 -17.43 3.45 -7.84
N LEU A 65 -18.07 2.27 -7.85
CA LEU A 65 -17.52 1.05 -7.26
C LEU A 65 -16.21 0.64 -7.93
N LYS A 66 -16.16 0.66 -9.27
CA LYS A 66 -14.94 0.31 -10.02
C LYS A 66 -13.77 1.24 -9.70
N ASP A 67 -14.04 2.53 -9.52
CA ASP A 67 -13.00 3.50 -9.17
C ASP A 67 -12.58 3.40 -7.70
N ALA A 68 -13.52 3.08 -6.80
CA ALA A 68 -13.22 2.76 -5.41
C ALA A 68 -12.35 1.49 -5.30
N GLU A 69 -12.67 0.43 -6.03
CA GLU A 69 -11.89 -0.82 -6.08
C GLU A 69 -10.46 -0.55 -6.54
N LYS A 70 -10.27 0.17 -7.67
CA LYS A 70 -8.92 0.55 -8.14
C LYS A 70 -8.14 1.31 -7.08
N THR A 71 -8.82 2.19 -6.35
CA THR A 71 -8.19 3.00 -5.29
C THR A 71 -7.82 2.12 -4.10
N PHE A 72 -8.70 1.21 -3.69
CA PHE A 72 -8.45 0.23 -2.64
C PHE A 72 -7.28 -0.69 -2.99
N PHE A 73 -7.23 -1.23 -4.22
CA PHE A 73 -6.12 -2.06 -4.68
C PHE A 73 -4.79 -1.29 -4.68
N LYS A 74 -4.79 -0.02 -5.09
CA LYS A 74 -3.59 0.84 -5.01
C LYS A 74 -3.16 1.07 -3.57
N GLN A 75 -4.09 1.43 -2.69
CA GLN A 75 -3.80 1.64 -1.27
C GLN A 75 -3.31 0.36 -0.59
N GLY A 76 -3.92 -0.79 -0.88
CA GLY A 76 -3.51 -2.09 -0.38
C GLY A 76 -2.13 -2.52 -0.90
N ALA A 77 -1.83 -2.26 -2.17
CA ALA A 77 -0.50 -2.49 -2.74
C ALA A 77 0.56 -1.59 -2.09
N ASP A 78 0.24 -0.32 -1.86
CA ASP A 78 1.13 0.63 -1.17
C ASP A 78 1.35 0.23 0.29
N GLN A 79 0.30 -0.23 0.98
CA GLN A 79 0.37 -0.72 2.36
C GLN A 79 1.21 -1.99 2.46
N THR A 80 0.95 -2.97 1.60
CA THR A 80 1.74 -4.22 1.54
C THR A 80 3.20 -3.91 1.22
N LYS A 81 3.46 -2.98 0.29
CA LYS A 81 4.82 -2.54 -0.04
C LYS A 81 5.50 -1.92 1.18
N ARG A 82 4.81 -1.07 1.95
CA ARG A 82 5.37 -0.50 3.19
C ARG A 82 5.66 -1.57 4.22
N GLU A 83 4.74 -2.50 4.46
CA GLU A 83 4.94 -3.60 5.40
C GLU A 83 6.16 -4.47 5.03
N LEU A 84 6.31 -4.78 3.75
CA LEU A 84 7.50 -5.49 3.22
C LEU A 84 8.80 -4.69 3.40
N MET A 85 8.73 -3.36 3.45
CA MET A 85 9.86 -2.47 3.69
C MET A 85 10.03 -2.12 5.18
N GLY A 86 9.36 -2.81 6.10
CA GLY A 86 9.46 -2.52 7.54
C GLY A 86 8.83 -1.20 7.95
N GLY A 87 7.91 -0.66 7.14
CA GLY A 87 7.27 0.64 7.35
C GLY A 87 8.02 1.84 6.77
N PHE A 88 9.23 1.62 6.25
CA PHE A 88 10.08 2.69 5.71
C PHE A 88 9.76 3.04 4.25
N LYS A 89 10.01 4.28 3.85
CA LYS A 89 9.98 4.75 2.45
C LYS A 89 11.16 5.70 2.14
N PRO A 90 11.51 5.89 0.86
CA PRO A 90 12.47 6.93 0.49
C PRO A 90 12.03 8.31 1.00
N GLY A 91 12.98 9.07 1.54
CA GLY A 91 12.76 10.35 2.21
C GLY A 91 12.52 10.26 3.71
N ASP A 92 12.30 9.07 4.29
CA ASP A 92 12.21 8.92 5.74
C ASP A 92 13.55 9.17 6.41
N LYS A 93 13.51 9.84 7.57
CA LYS A 93 14.64 9.94 8.48
C LYS A 93 14.71 8.69 9.34
N VAL A 94 15.89 8.10 9.40
CA VAL A 94 16.14 6.86 10.13
C VAL A 94 17.42 6.93 10.91
N TRP A 95 17.53 6.07 11.91
CA TRP A 95 18.73 5.86 12.70
C TRP A 95 19.39 4.55 12.31
N PHE A 96 20.72 4.52 12.24
CA PHE A 96 21.48 3.33 11.94
C PHE A 96 22.79 3.32 12.70
N ALA A 97 23.32 2.11 12.95
CA ALA A 97 24.62 1.95 13.58
C ALA A 97 25.73 2.21 12.54
N LYS A 98 26.59 3.16 12.86
CA LYS A 98 27.82 3.43 12.13
C LYS A 98 28.98 2.81 12.87
N GLU A 99 29.67 1.93 12.16
CA GLU A 99 30.99 1.47 12.57
C GLU A 99 31.98 2.61 12.30
N ASP A 100 32.64 3.04 13.36
CA ASP A 100 33.84 3.85 13.31
C ASP A 100 35.01 3.04 13.86
N TRP A 101 36.22 3.43 13.54
CA TRP A 101 37.38 2.74 14.05
C TRP A 101 38.47 3.71 14.44
N THR A 102 39.10 3.42 15.57
CA THR A 102 40.30 4.12 16.02
C THR A 102 41.48 3.16 15.93
N ILE A 103 42.60 3.67 15.43
CA ILE A 103 43.87 2.95 15.44
C ILE A 103 44.71 3.50 16.57
N SER A 104 45.01 2.66 17.54
CA SER A 104 45.94 2.96 18.63
C SER A 104 47.24 2.19 18.45
N ILE A 105 48.34 2.75 18.95
CA ILE A 105 49.64 2.06 18.96
C ILE A 105 49.53 0.88 19.93
N CYS A 106 50.10 -0.28 19.58
CA CYS A 106 50.07 -1.43 20.47
C CYS A 106 50.89 -1.17 21.75
N ASP A 107 50.22 -1.05 22.90
CA ASP A 107 50.84 -0.73 24.18
C ASP A 107 51.95 -1.71 24.59
N THR A 108 51.80 -2.99 24.22
CA THR A 108 52.76 -4.04 24.61
C THR A 108 54.09 -3.90 23.90
N CYS A 109 54.09 -3.58 22.60
CA CYS A 109 55.33 -3.45 21.81
C CYS A 109 55.67 -2.01 21.45
N GLN A 110 54.87 -1.04 21.90
CA GLN A 110 55.01 0.39 21.59
C GLN A 110 55.21 0.66 20.08
N GLY A 111 54.49 -0.08 19.23
CA GLY A 111 54.58 0.05 17.78
C GLY A 111 55.77 -0.66 17.11
N LYS A 112 56.62 -1.39 17.85
CA LYS A 112 57.74 -2.16 17.28
C LYS A 112 57.28 -3.40 16.51
N GLY A 113 56.16 -4.00 16.92
CA GLY A 113 55.60 -5.24 16.33
C GLY A 113 56.28 -6.52 16.81
N SER A 114 57.42 -6.41 17.47
CA SER A 114 58.15 -7.50 18.11
C SER A 114 58.56 -7.12 19.54
N LEU A 115 58.89 -8.14 20.34
CA LEU A 115 59.39 -8.03 21.70
C LEU A 115 60.70 -8.81 21.81
N GLU A 116 61.67 -8.26 22.52
CA GLU A 116 62.87 -9.00 22.91
C GLU A 116 62.56 -9.75 24.21
N VAL A 117 62.72 -11.07 24.18
CA VAL A 117 62.48 -11.94 25.33
C VAL A 117 63.76 -12.70 25.66
N MET A 118 64.08 -12.72 26.96
CA MET A 118 65.17 -13.53 27.50
C MET A 118 64.65 -14.94 27.75
N SER A 119 65.24 -15.93 27.06
CA SER A 119 65.01 -17.34 27.34
C SER A 119 65.95 -17.81 28.43
N VAL A 120 65.48 -18.66 29.35
CA VAL A 120 66.33 -19.32 30.34
C VAL A 120 67.32 -20.29 29.67
N ALA A 121 67.04 -20.73 28.45
CA ALA A 121 67.82 -21.75 27.73
C ALA A 121 68.85 -21.18 26.75
N LEU A 122 68.83 -19.88 26.45
CA LEU A 122 69.73 -19.26 25.47
C LEU A 122 70.35 -17.98 26.05
N PRO A 123 71.66 -17.76 25.86
CA PRO A 123 72.34 -16.56 26.37
C PRO A 123 71.98 -15.29 25.58
N GLU A 124 71.42 -15.42 24.37
CA GLU A 124 71.07 -14.30 23.50
C GLU A 124 69.56 -13.98 23.55
N PRO A 125 69.17 -12.69 23.54
CA PRO A 125 67.77 -12.29 23.49
C PRO A 125 67.12 -12.69 22.17
N LEU A 126 65.95 -13.32 22.26
CA LEU A 126 65.17 -13.72 21.09
C LEU A 126 64.15 -12.64 20.75
N THR A 127 64.04 -12.31 19.46
CA THR A 127 62.97 -11.45 18.96
C THR A 127 61.75 -12.30 18.63
N VAL A 128 60.65 -12.09 19.35
CA VAL A 128 59.36 -12.75 19.07
C VAL A 128 58.35 -11.74 18.56
N THR A 129 57.44 -12.18 17.70
CA THR A 129 56.30 -11.35 17.29
C THR A 129 55.45 -10.99 18.49
N CYS A 130 55.07 -9.73 18.62
CA CYS A 130 54.23 -9.27 19.72
C CYS A 130 52.91 -10.07 19.74
N PRO A 131 52.57 -10.81 20.81
CA PRO A 131 51.38 -11.66 20.83
C PRO A 131 50.08 -10.84 20.80
N ASN A 132 50.13 -9.59 21.25
CA ASN A 132 48.97 -8.70 21.37
C ASN A 132 48.53 -8.11 20.01
N CYS A 133 49.48 -7.64 19.18
CA CYS A 133 49.18 -7.10 17.86
C CYS A 133 49.55 -8.05 16.71
N ARG A 134 50.16 -9.21 17.00
CA ARG A 134 50.61 -10.19 16.00
C ARG A 134 51.47 -9.57 14.90
N GLY A 135 52.26 -8.55 15.24
CA GLY A 135 53.13 -7.84 14.30
C GLY A 135 52.51 -6.66 13.56
N SER A 136 51.19 -6.38 13.71
CA SER A 136 50.53 -5.24 13.05
C SER A 136 50.96 -3.87 13.57
N ARG A 137 51.67 -3.82 14.71
CA ARG A 137 52.16 -2.61 15.40
C ARG A 137 51.07 -1.71 16.00
N SER A 138 49.83 -1.85 15.53
CA SER A 138 48.67 -1.12 16.02
C SER A 138 47.52 -2.05 16.37
N LYS A 139 46.62 -1.56 17.20
CA LYS A 139 45.31 -2.16 17.47
C LYS A 139 44.25 -1.35 16.75
N LYS A 140 43.26 -2.05 16.20
CA LYS A 140 42.05 -1.45 15.67
C LYS A 140 40.94 -1.68 16.69
N GLU A 141 40.41 -0.60 17.23
CA GLU A 141 39.24 -0.64 18.11
C GLU A 141 38.06 -0.12 17.31
N ASN A 142 37.09 -1.01 17.08
CA ASN A 142 35.84 -0.68 16.42
C ASN A 142 34.90 -0.08 17.46
N THR A 143 34.37 1.10 17.18
CA THR A 143 33.32 1.73 17.95
C THR A 143 32.06 1.79 17.09
N PHE A 144 30.90 1.67 17.73
CA PHE A 144 29.63 1.83 17.05
C PHE A 144 28.92 3.05 17.63
N ILE A 145 28.50 3.96 16.76
CA ILE A 145 27.73 5.15 17.14
C ILE A 145 26.38 5.13 16.42
N SER A 146 25.35 5.66 17.08
CA SER A 146 24.08 5.92 16.41
C SER A 146 24.22 7.15 15.53
N GLU A 147 23.83 7.05 14.26
CA GLU A 147 23.80 8.18 13.32
C GLU A 147 22.44 8.28 12.65
N GLN A 148 21.98 9.51 12.41
CA GLN A 148 20.77 9.78 11.65
C GLN A 148 21.09 9.99 10.17
N GLY A 149 20.25 9.43 9.30
CA GLY A 149 20.30 9.63 7.87
C GLY A 149 18.92 9.65 7.23
N THR A 150 18.89 9.90 5.92
CA THR A 150 17.67 9.87 5.10
C THR A 150 17.77 8.74 4.09
N ILE A 151 16.72 7.93 3.94
CA ILE A 151 16.69 6.87 2.94
C ILE A 151 16.58 7.49 1.55
N CYS A 152 17.55 7.28 0.67
CA CYS A 152 17.50 7.77 -0.71
C CYS A 152 17.01 6.70 -1.70
N GLU A 153 17.37 5.43 -1.48
CA GLU A 153 16.98 4.31 -2.33
C GLU A 153 16.70 3.04 -1.49
N ILE A 154 15.71 2.24 -1.91
CA ILE A 154 15.44 0.92 -1.35
C ILE A 154 15.44 -0.09 -2.50
N LYS A 155 16.31 -1.09 -2.43
CA LYS A 155 16.36 -2.21 -3.37
C LYS A 155 15.77 -3.45 -2.73
N ILE A 156 14.84 -4.08 -3.43
CA ILE A 156 14.20 -5.31 -2.98
C ILE A 156 14.57 -6.41 -3.97
N HIS A 157 15.26 -7.43 -3.49
CA HIS A 157 15.56 -8.63 -4.24
C HIS A 157 14.57 -9.72 -3.86
N MET A 158 13.73 -10.11 -4.83
CA MET A 158 12.82 -11.24 -4.71
C MET A 158 13.41 -12.44 -5.44
N ARG A 159 13.67 -13.54 -4.73
CA ARG A 159 14.07 -14.80 -5.37
C ARG A 159 12.82 -15.61 -5.77
N ALA A 160 12.86 -16.23 -6.95
CA ALA A 160 11.77 -17.10 -7.43
C ALA A 160 11.42 -18.17 -6.38
N GLN A 161 10.12 -18.50 -6.27
CA GLN A 161 9.47 -19.26 -5.19
C GLN A 161 9.00 -18.45 -3.96
N GLY A 162 9.19 -17.13 -3.92
CA GLY A 162 8.52 -16.25 -2.94
C GLY A 162 8.96 -16.42 -1.48
N ARG A 163 10.09 -17.10 -1.24
CA ARG A 163 10.56 -17.44 0.11
C ARG A 163 11.68 -16.56 0.64
N CYS A 164 12.26 -15.69 -0.18
CA CYS A 164 13.34 -14.81 0.25
C CYS A 164 13.12 -13.38 -0.27
N PHE A 165 12.96 -12.47 0.68
CA PHE A 165 12.91 -11.03 0.49
C PHE A 165 14.16 -10.46 1.15
N GLU A 166 15.08 -9.99 0.33
CA GLU A 166 16.26 -9.27 0.81
C GLU A 166 16.07 -7.79 0.45
N SER A 167 16.03 -6.93 1.46
CA SER A 167 15.84 -5.49 1.30
C SER A 167 17.11 -4.75 1.72
N THR A 168 17.67 -4.01 0.77
CA THR A 168 18.85 -3.17 0.97
C THR A 168 18.43 -1.71 0.91
N PHE A 169 18.81 -0.94 1.91
CA PHE A 169 18.52 0.47 2.03
C PHE A 169 19.79 1.26 1.82
N TYR A 170 19.67 2.36 1.09
CA TYR A 170 20.72 3.31 0.82
C TYR A 170 20.40 4.58 1.60
N ILE A 171 21.31 4.98 2.48
CA ILE A 171 21.08 6.04 3.46
C ILE A 171 22.11 7.15 3.26
N GLU A 172 21.63 8.39 3.17
CA GLU A 172 22.43 9.60 3.15
C GLU A 172 22.52 10.18 4.58
N PRO A 173 23.71 10.22 5.21
CA PRO A 173 23.85 10.77 6.56
C PRO A 173 23.61 12.29 6.62
N VAL A 174 22.96 12.78 7.67
CA VAL A 174 22.56 14.20 7.80
C VAL A 174 23.76 15.18 7.86
N GLY A 175 24.96 14.71 8.21
CA GLY A 175 26.16 15.53 8.39
C GLY A 175 27.18 15.54 7.26
N PHE A 176 27.02 14.74 6.20
CA PHE A 176 28.09 14.49 5.22
C PHE A 176 27.85 15.14 3.85
N ARG A 177 28.84 15.91 3.36
CA ARG A 177 28.80 16.56 2.03
C ARG A 177 28.96 15.53 0.90
N SER A 178 27.84 15.18 0.26
CA SER A 178 27.56 14.95 -1.18
C SER A 178 28.54 14.21 -2.12
N ASN A 179 29.70 13.70 -1.70
CA ASN A 179 30.66 13.00 -2.57
C ASN A 179 31.00 11.57 -2.14
N ILE A 180 30.30 11.01 -1.15
CA ILE A 180 30.50 9.62 -0.69
C ILE A 180 29.26 8.82 -1.07
N ASP A 181 29.46 7.61 -1.57
CA ASP A 181 28.37 6.69 -1.90
C ASP A 181 27.43 6.50 -0.69
N PRO A 182 26.10 6.44 -0.92
CA PRO A 182 25.15 6.19 0.15
C PRO A 182 25.46 4.91 0.92
N TRP A 183 25.20 4.94 2.23
CA TRP A 183 25.47 3.83 3.12
C TRP A 183 24.48 2.71 2.87
N LYS A 184 24.99 1.50 2.61
CA LYS A 184 24.17 0.30 2.42
C LYS A 184 23.89 -0.34 3.77
N ARG A 185 22.62 -0.59 4.06
CA ARG A 185 22.14 -1.25 5.28
C ARG A 185 21.02 -2.24 4.98
N ASN A 186 20.92 -3.29 5.78
CA ASN A 186 19.77 -4.19 5.77
C ASN A 186 18.62 -3.60 6.59
N HIS A 187 17.37 -4.01 6.33
CA HIS A 187 16.23 -3.51 7.10
C HIS A 187 16.35 -3.72 8.62
N THR A 188 17.07 -4.76 9.05
CA THR A 188 17.28 -5.08 10.47
C THR A 188 18.28 -4.16 11.17
N GLU A 189 18.99 -3.32 10.42
CA GLU A 189 20.05 -2.43 10.92
C GLU A 189 19.62 -0.95 10.90
N ILE A 190 18.32 -0.71 10.70
CA ILE A 190 17.71 0.60 10.52
C ILE A 190 16.53 0.72 11.45
N PHE A 191 16.43 1.86 12.13
CA PHE A 191 15.54 2.05 13.24
C PHE A 191 14.74 3.35 13.09
N HIS A 192 13.52 3.37 13.62
CA HIS A 192 12.70 4.57 13.63
C HIS A 192 13.18 5.57 14.68
N THR A 193 13.76 5.07 15.77
CA THR A 193 14.17 5.86 16.93
C THR A 193 15.66 5.68 17.25
N GLU A 194 16.24 6.68 17.90
CA GLU A 194 17.63 6.63 18.36
C GLU A 194 17.79 5.56 19.44
N GLU A 195 16.80 5.40 20.32
CA GLU A 195 16.81 4.46 21.42
C GLU A 195 16.86 2.99 20.95
N GLU A 196 16.12 2.65 19.90
CA GLU A 196 16.18 1.33 19.25
C GLU A 196 17.56 1.07 18.67
N CYS A 197 18.12 2.05 17.96
CA CYS A 197 19.46 1.96 17.41
C CYS A 197 20.52 1.80 18.50
N GLN A 198 20.38 2.53 19.61
CA GLN A 198 21.34 2.48 20.71
C GLN A 198 21.30 1.14 21.44
N ARG A 199 20.11 0.52 21.58
CA ARG A 199 19.98 -0.86 22.08
C ARG A 199 20.72 -1.83 21.18
N TYR A 200 20.52 -1.74 19.87
CA TYR A 200 21.23 -2.58 18.91
C TYR A 200 22.76 -2.40 18.99
N VAL A 201 23.24 -1.16 19.11
CA VAL A 201 24.66 -0.86 19.33
C VAL A 201 25.18 -1.51 20.61
N ASN A 202 24.42 -1.43 21.71
CA ASN A 202 24.79 -2.04 22.98
C ASN A 202 24.84 -3.56 22.89
N ASP A 203 23.92 -4.19 22.15
CA ASP A 203 23.88 -5.64 21.94
C ASP A 203 25.08 -6.14 21.12
N ILE A 204 25.56 -5.35 20.14
CA ILE A 204 26.79 -5.65 19.40
C ILE A 204 28.01 -5.56 20.32
N LEU A 205 28.08 -4.51 21.14
CA LEU A 205 29.22 -4.26 22.02
C LEU A 205 29.24 -5.21 23.23
N ASN A 206 28.08 -5.64 23.71
CA ASN A 206 27.91 -6.50 24.88
C ASN A 206 26.95 -7.66 24.53
N PRO A 207 27.39 -8.63 23.72
CA PRO A 207 26.53 -9.75 23.34
C PRO A 207 26.07 -10.48 24.61
N PRO A 208 24.78 -10.82 24.72
CA PRO A 208 24.27 -11.52 25.91
C PRO A 208 25.03 -12.83 26.10
N VAL A 209 25.50 -13.06 27.33
CA VAL A 209 26.18 -14.30 27.70
C VAL A 209 25.18 -15.44 27.50
N PRO A 210 25.48 -16.46 26.67
CA PRO A 210 24.57 -17.57 26.48
C PRO A 210 24.31 -18.25 27.84
N PRO A 211 23.07 -18.67 28.14
CA PRO A 211 22.78 -19.33 29.40
C PRO A 211 23.70 -20.54 29.54
N GLU A 212 24.47 -20.59 30.63
CA GLU A 212 25.30 -21.74 30.95
C GLU A 212 24.38 -22.97 30.93
N ASN A 213 24.71 -23.92 30.05
CA ASN A 213 24.01 -25.19 29.99
C ASN A 213 24.14 -25.85 31.37
N VAL A 214 23.12 -25.69 32.20
CA VAL A 214 22.96 -26.42 33.45
C VAL A 214 22.79 -27.88 33.05
N LYS A 215 23.89 -28.63 33.18
CA LYS A 215 23.92 -30.08 33.03
C LYS A 215 23.24 -30.75 34.21
#